data_AF-A0A5C1AAU2-F1
#
_entry.id   AF-A0A5C1AAU2-F1
#
_cell.length_a   1.000
_cell.length_b   1.000
_cell.length_c   1.000
_cell.angle_alpha   90.00
_cell.angle_beta   90.00
_cell.angle_gamma   90.00
#
_symmetry.space_group_name_H-M   'P 1'
#
loop_
_entity.id
_entity.type
_entity.pdbx_description
1 polymer ?
#
loop_
_entity_poly.entity_id
_entity_poly.type
_entity_poly.pdbx_seq_one_letter_code
_entity_poly.pdbx_strand_id
1 'polypeptide(L)' 'MPNDLLYPDDVDARLNWPPGRTSRLARTGKLPHYILPDGSIRLCWEEILPLVHHVAVAPDAAQAKEGRPNG' A
#
# COMPACT_ATOMS: atom_id res chain seq x y z
N MET A 1 -6.46 -2.28 -24.93
CA MET A 1 -6.38 -3.31 -23.89
C MET A 1 -5.32 -2.88 -22.89
N PRO A 2 -5.64 -2.17 -21.80
CA PRO A 2 -4.63 -1.95 -20.77
C PRO A 2 -4.78 -3.03 -19.71
N ASN A 3 -4.28 -4.24 -19.98
CA ASN A 3 -4.01 -5.21 -18.92
C ASN A 3 -2.72 -4.76 -18.23
N ASP A 4 -2.81 -3.74 -17.37
CA ASP A 4 -1.70 -3.27 -16.52
C ASP A 4 -1.47 -4.30 -15.40
N LEU A 5 -1.02 -5.49 -15.81
CA LEU A 5 -0.59 -6.56 -14.92
C LEU A 5 0.82 -6.24 -14.42
N LEU A 6 0.87 -5.63 -13.24
CA LEU A 6 2.11 -5.23 -12.57
C LEU A 6 2.70 -6.40 -11.79
N TYR A 7 4.02 -6.35 -11.61
CA TYR A 7 4.69 -7.18 -10.62
C TYR A 7 4.44 -6.63 -9.21
N PRO A 8 4.49 -7.48 -8.18
CA PRO A 8 4.37 -7.03 -6.80
C PRO A 8 5.41 -5.97 -6.43
N ASP A 9 6.63 -6.07 -6.96
CA ASP A 9 7.68 -5.07 -6.74
C ASP A 9 7.33 -3.69 -7.33
N ASP A 10 6.71 -3.64 -8.52
CA ASP A 10 6.24 -2.38 -9.12
C ASP A 10 5.13 -1.74 -8.28
N VAL A 11 4.21 -2.56 -7.75
CA VAL A 11 3.13 -2.09 -6.86
C VAL A 11 3.71 -1.56 -5.55
N ASP A 12 4.67 -2.27 -4.96
CA ASP A 12 5.37 -1.84 -3.74
C ASP A 12 6.06 -0.49 -3.97
N ALA A 13 6.76 -0.31 -5.09
CA ALA A 13 7.39 0.97 -5.45
C ALA A 13 6.37 2.09 -5.66
N ARG A 14 5.25 1.81 -6.34
CA ARG A 14 4.22 2.80 -6.67
C ARG A 14 3.43 3.28 -5.45
N LEU A 15 3.19 2.38 -4.49
CA LEU A 15 2.53 2.68 -3.21
C LEU A 15 3.50 3.09 -2.11
N ASN A 16 4.80 3.14 -2.41
CA ASN A 16 5.86 3.38 -1.44
C ASN A 16 5.77 2.44 -0.23
N TRP A 17 5.41 1.18 -0.49
CA TRP A 17 5.33 0.12 0.50
C TRP A 17 6.69 -0.58 0.67
N PRO A 18 6.94 -1.18 1.84
CA PRO A 18 8.15 -1.97 2.02
C PRO A 18 8.15 -3.16 1.06
N PRO A 19 9.31 -3.50 0.48
CA PRO A 19 9.42 -4.54 -0.53
C PRO A 19 8.93 -5.89 -0.01
N GLY A 20 8.12 -6.58 -0.82
CA GLY A 20 7.53 -7.86 -0.48
C GLY A 20 6.22 -7.76 0.32
N ARG A 21 5.77 -6.56 0.67
CA ARG A 21 4.45 -6.36 1.31
C ARG A 21 3.33 -6.75 0.37
N THR A 22 3.40 -6.34 -0.90
CA THR A 22 2.42 -6.72 -1.92
C THR A 22 2.38 -8.24 -2.12
N SER A 23 3.54 -8.88 -2.28
CA SER A 23 3.64 -10.35 -2.39
C SER A 23 3.02 -11.07 -1.19
N ARG A 24 3.23 -10.55 0.02
CA ARG A 24 2.66 -11.11 1.24
C ARG A 24 1.14 -10.95 1.26
N LEU A 25 0.62 -9.78 0.88
CA LEU A 25 -0.81 -9.52 0.81
C LEU A 25 -1.50 -10.41 -0.23
N ALA A 26 -0.90 -10.57 -1.41
CA ALA A 26 -1.36 -11.50 -2.44
C ALA A 26 -1.44 -12.94 -1.90
N ARG A 27 -0.37 -13.44 -1.28
CA ARG A 27 -0.35 -14.79 -0.67
C ARG A 27 -1.36 -14.99 0.44
N THR A 28 -1.68 -13.94 1.20
CA THR A 28 -2.72 -13.98 2.25
C THR A 28 -4.14 -13.80 1.71
N GLY A 29 -4.32 -13.64 0.39
CA GLY A 29 -5.64 -13.42 -0.23
C GLY A 29 -6.25 -12.05 0.07
N LYS A 30 -5.44 -11.09 0.53
CA LYS A 30 -5.89 -9.72 0.87
C LYS A 30 -5.79 -8.73 -0.29
N LEU A 31 -5.08 -9.10 -1.36
CA LEU A 31 -5.03 -8.34 -2.61
C LEU A 31 -5.47 -9.24 -3.77
N PRO A 32 -6.27 -8.72 -4.73
CA PRO A 32 -6.57 -9.41 -5.97
C PRO A 32 -5.26 -9.65 -6.73
N HIS A 33 -5.03 -10.91 -7.09
CA HIS A 33 -3.83 -11.34 -7.78
C HIS A 33 -4.14 -12.48 -8.74
N TYR A 34 -3.31 -12.59 -9.76
CA TYR A 34 -3.39 -13.62 -10.79
C TYR A 34 -2.11 -14.44 -10.74
N ILE A 35 -2.26 -15.76 -10.71
CA ILE A 35 -1.14 -16.69 -10.85
C ILE A 35 -1.09 -17.08 -12.31
N LEU A 36 0.01 -16.74 -12.97
CA LEU A 36 0.25 -17.13 -14.35
C LEU A 36 0.67 -18.60 -14.43
N PRO A 37 0.57 -19.25 -15.60
CA PRO A 37 0.98 -20.64 -15.77
C PRO A 37 2.48 -20.90 -15.47
N ASP A 38 3.33 -19.87 -15.52
CA ASP A 38 4.73 -19.94 -15.09
C ASP A 38 4.92 -19.87 -13.56
N GLY A 39 3.84 -19.65 -12.81
CA GLY A 39 3.84 -19.52 -11.35
C GLY A 39 4.09 -18.10 -10.84
N SER A 40 4.34 -17.13 -11.72
CA SER A 40 4.47 -15.73 -11.31
C SER A 40 3.15 -15.14 -10.84
N ILE A 41 3.24 -14.26 -9.84
CA ILE A 41 2.12 -13.46 -9.35
C ILE A 41 2.08 -12.13 -10.11
N ARG A 42 0.94 -11.82 -10.71
CA ARG A 42 0.64 -10.52 -11.34
C ARG A 42 -0.53 -9.86 -10.63
N LEU A 43 -0.52 -8.54 -10.58
CA LEU A 43 -1.59 -7.77 -9.97
C LEU A 43 -2.12 -6.73 -10.94
N CYS A 44 -3.44 -6.55 -10.98
CA CYS A 44 -4.06 -5.53 -11.81
C CYS A 44 -4.16 -4.22 -11.03
N TRP A 45 -3.53 -3.16 -11.54
CA TRP A 45 -3.52 -1.87 -10.86
C TRP A 45 -4.93 -1.29 -10.65
N GLU A 46 -5.82 -1.45 -11.63
CA GLU A 46 -7.20 -0.96 -11.58
C GLU A 46 -8.02 -1.63 -10.47
N GLU A 47 -7.71 -2.89 -10.13
CA GLU A 47 -8.36 -3.60 -9.03
C GLU A 47 -7.75 -3.25 -7.66
N ILE A 48 -6.46 -2.91 -7.64
CA ILE A 48 -5.74 -2.52 -6.41
C ILE A 48 -6.12 -1.10 -5.97
N LEU A 49 -6.18 -0.16 -6.91
CA LEU A 49 -6.49 1.26 -6.68
C LEU A 49 -7.65 1.50 -5.70
N PRO A 50 -8.84 0.90 -5.91
CA PRO A 50 -9.99 1.12 -5.01
C PRO A 50 -9.83 0.46 -3.63
N LEU A 51 -8.93 -0.51 -3.47
CA LEU A 51 -8.69 -1.20 -2.19
C LEU A 51 -7.68 -0.45 -1.31
N VAL A 52 -6.82 0.37 -1.91
CA VAL A 52 -5.79 1.10 -1.20
C VAL A 52 -6.37 2.39 -0.63
N HIS A 53 -6.64 2.38 0.67
CA HIS A 53 -6.96 3.59 1.41
C HIS A 53 -5.69 4.24 1.96
N HIS A 54 -5.41 5.45 1.49
CA HIS A 54 -4.39 6.30 2.10
C HIS A 54 -4.88 6.79 3.47
N VAL A 55 -4.41 6.14 4.52
CA VAL A 55 -4.61 6.64 5.88
C VAL A 55 -3.54 7.69 6.12
N ALA A 56 -3.91 8.97 5.95
CA ALA A 56 -3.09 10.06 6.45
C ALA A 56 -2.93 9.86 7.97
N VAL A 57 -1.71 9.59 8.42
CA VAL A 57 -1.38 9.74 9.83
C VAL A 57 -1.67 11.21 10.15
N ALA A 58 -2.76 11.45 10.87
CA ALA A 58 -3.03 12.76 11.43
C ALA A 58 -1.77 13.17 12.20
N PRO A 59 -1.21 14.37 11.96
CA PRO A 59 -0.09 14.83 12.76
C PRO A 59 -0.54 14.77 14.22
N ASP A 60 0.15 13.93 14.97
CA ASP A 60 -0.05 13.70 16.38
C ASP A 60 -0.16 15.06 17.10
N ALA A 61 -1.18 15.18 17.96
CA ALA A 61 -1.51 16.38 18.70
C ALA A 61 -0.47 16.68 19.82
N ALA A 62 0.80 16.72 19.46
CA ALA A 62 1.94 16.99 20.32
C ALA A 62 2.38 18.46 20.25
N GLN A 63 1.46 19.42 20.32
CA GLN A 63 1.77 20.83 20.61
C GLN A 63 0.64 21.45 21.42
N ALA A 64 0.49 21.05 22.69
CA ALA A 64 -0.40 21.73 23.62
C ALA A 64 0.07 21.62 25.08
N LYS A 65 1.37 21.77 25.36
CA LYS A 65 1.89 21.96 26.73
C LYS A 65 3.14 22.86 26.78
N GLU A 66 3.03 24.08 26.25
CA GLU A 66 3.98 25.17 26.49
C GLU A 66 3.18 26.49 26.40
N GLY A 67 3.13 27.38 27.39
CA GLY A 67 3.73 27.41 28.70
C GLY A 67 2.82 28.21 29.66
N ARG A 68 3.10 28.03 30.95
CA ARG A 68 2.52 28.84 32.03
C ARG A 68 3.50 29.99 32.28
N PRO A 69 3.18 31.27 32.01
CA PRO A 69 3.87 32.35 32.67
C PRO A 69 3.17 32.65 34.01
N ASN A 70 3.89 32.44 35.10
CA ASN A 70 3.64 33.13 36.37
C ASN A 70 4.01 34.61 36.17
N GLY A 71 3.18 35.51 36.68
CA GLY A 71 3.43 36.95 36.73
C GLY A 71 2.22 37.69 37.25
#